data_AF-A0A935SJP8-F1
#
_entry.id   AF-A0A935SJP8-F1
#
_cell.length_a   1.000
_cell.length_b   1.000
_cell.length_c   1.000
_cell.angle_alpha   90.00
_cell.angle_beta   90.00
_cell.angle_gamma   90.00
#
_symmetry.space_group_name_H-M   'P 1'
#
loop_
_entity.id
_entity.type
_entity.pdbx_description
1 polymer ?
#
loop_
_entity_poly.entity_id
_entity_poly.type
_entity_poly.pdbx_seq_one_letter_code
_entity_poly.pdbx_strand_id
1 'polypeptide(L)' 'MVLQQRIFITQGNYDCKLFNKSEQIIIDIIAENFKDTSTWDLVDLSHKEKGWIELHNEKKIINYQTYAFDLLAI' A
#
# COMPACT_ATOMS: atom_id res chain seq x y z
N MET A 1 -24.32 2.56 -23.35
CA MET A 1 -22.88 2.86 -23.17
C MET A 1 -22.29 1.71 -22.37
N VAL A 2 -21.53 0.81 -23.01
CA VAL A 2 -20.98 -0.38 -22.36
C VAL A 2 -19.64 -0.01 -21.74
N LEU A 3 -19.54 -0.05 -20.42
CA LEU A 3 -18.28 0.11 -19.70
C LEU A 3 -17.42 -1.12 -20.00
N GLN A 4 -16.39 -0.97 -20.85
CA GLN A 4 -15.37 -2.00 -20.98
C GLN A 4 -14.58 -2.06 -19.67
N GLN A 5 -14.78 -3.11 -18.87
CA GLN A 5 -13.91 -3.40 -17.75
C GLN A 5 -12.51 -3.71 -18.29
N ARG A 6 -11.55 -2.83 -17.97
CA ARG A 6 -10.14 -3.10 -18.22
C ARG A 6 -9.65 -4.06 -17.15
N ILE A 7 -9.38 -5.30 -17.55
CA ILE A 7 -8.73 -6.28 -16.68
C ILE A 7 -7.24 -5.93 -16.66
N PHE A 8 -6.73 -5.59 -15.49
CA PHE A 8 -5.30 -5.44 -15.26
C PHE A 8 -4.71 -6.81 -14.96
N ILE A 9 -3.92 -7.36 -15.88
CA ILE A 9 -3.20 -8.61 -15.70
C ILE A 9 -1.75 -8.26 -15.35
N THR A 10 -1.27 -8.70 -14.20
CA THR A 10 0.14 -8.57 -13.81
C THR A 10 0.87 -9.87 -14.14
N GLN A 11 2.15 -9.78 -14.50
CA GLN A 11 2.98 -10.97 -14.82
C GLN A 11 3.73 -11.52 -13.60
N GLY A 12 3.49 -10.99 -12.39
CA GLY A 12 4.16 -11.40 -11.16
C GLY A 12 5.64 -11.01 -11.03
N ASN A 13 6.28 -10.55 -12.11
CA ASN A 13 7.65 -10.05 -12.13
C ASN A 13 7.66 -8.55 -12.49
N TYR A 14 8.55 -7.78 -11.86
CA TYR A 14 8.79 -6.38 -12.19
C TYR A 14 10.12 -6.21 -12.91
N ASP A 15 10.25 -5.14 -13.72
CA ASP A 15 11.51 -4.82 -14.39
C ASP A 15 12.46 -4.09 -13.43
N CYS A 16 13.43 -4.82 -12.87
CA CYS A 16 14.41 -4.26 -11.95
C CYS A 16 15.32 -3.19 -12.58
N LYS A 17 15.39 -3.11 -13.92
CA LYS A 17 16.19 -2.11 -14.62
C LYS A 17 15.61 -0.70 -14.53
N LEU A 18 14.35 -0.56 -14.11
CA LEU A 18 13.71 0.71 -13.85
C LEU A 18 14.18 1.37 -12.55
N PHE A 19 14.90 0.62 -11.70
CA PHE A 19 15.30 1.05 -10.37
C PHE A 19 16.82 1.14 -10.27
N ASN A 20 17.31 2.17 -9.59
CA ASN A 20 18.72 2.26 -9.23
C ASN A 20 19.06 1.28 -8.07
N LYS A 21 20.35 1.14 -7.75
CA LYS A 21 20.79 0.18 -6.72
C LYS A 21 20.19 0.44 -5.34
N SER A 22 20.08 1.70 -4.92
CA SER A 22 19.46 2.03 -3.63
C SER A 22 17.98 1.69 -3.59
N GLU A 23 17.25 1.93 -4.68
CA GLU A 23 15.83 1.58 -4.79
C GLU A 23 15.62 0.07 -4.78
N GLN A 24 16.47 -0.69 -5.46
CA GLN A 24 16.43 -2.16 -5.43
C GLN A 24 16.64 -2.70 -4.02
N ILE A 25 17.61 -2.17 -3.27
CA ILE A 25 17.83 -2.55 -1.86
C ILE A 25 16.59 -2.26 -1.00
N ILE A 26 15.94 -1.11 -1.20
CA ILE A 26 14.72 -0.76 -0.47
C ILE A 26 13.59 -1.73 -0.80
N ILE A 27 13.42 -2.09 -2.07
CA ILE A 27 12.41 -3.06 -2.51
C ILE A 27 12.66 -4.43 -1.86
N ASP A 28 13.92 -4.89 -1.84
CA ASP A 28 14.28 -6.17 -1.21
C ASP A 28 13.98 -6.16 0.29
N ILE A 29 14.27 -5.06 1.00
CA ILE A 29 13.94 -4.90 2.42
C ILE A 29 12.42 -4.95 2.65
N ILE A 30 11.64 -4.24 1.82
CA ILE A 30 10.18 -4.26 1.92
C ILE A 30 9.65 -5.67 1.63
N ALA A 31 10.11 -6.32 0.57
CA ALA A 31 9.66 -7.66 0.21
C ALA A 31 9.96 -8.67 1.31
N GLU A 32 11.16 -8.63 1.91
CA GLU A 32 11.55 -9.51 3.00
C GLU A 32 10.71 -9.26 4.27
N ASN A 33 10.45 -8.00 4.62
CA ASN A 33 9.66 -7.65 5.82
C ASN A 33 8.19 -8.06 5.71
N PHE A 34 7.64 -8.11 4.49
CA PHE A 34 6.22 -8.41 4.25
C PHE A 34 5.98 -9.79 3.62
N LYS A 35 7.01 -10.64 3.49
CA LYS A 35 6.90 -11.95 2.81
C LYS A 35 5.86 -12.89 3.41
N ASP A 36 5.65 -12.80 4.73
CA ASP A 36 4.71 -13.61 5.48
C ASP A 36 3.39 -12.86 5.78
N THR A 37 3.23 -11.65 5.24
CA THR A 37 2.06 -10.79 5.46
C THR A 37 1.09 -10.94 4.30
N SER A 38 -0.14 -11.36 4.58
CA SER A 38 -1.17 -11.46 3.56
C SER A 38 -1.73 -10.09 3.16
N THR A 39 -2.37 -10.02 2.00
CA THR A 39 -3.10 -8.81 1.59
C THR A 39 -4.18 -8.42 2.61
N TRP A 40 -4.83 -9.40 3.25
CA TRP A 40 -5.85 -9.14 4.26
C TRP A 40 -5.24 -8.57 5.55
N ASP A 41 -4.05 -9.01 5.95
CA ASP A 41 -3.35 -8.44 7.10
C ASP A 41 -3.05 -6.95 6.89
N LEU A 42 -2.65 -6.56 5.66
CA LEU A 42 -2.43 -5.16 5.31
C LEU A 42 -3.73 -4.35 5.31
N VAL A 43 -4.83 -4.92 4.80
CA VAL A 43 -6.15 -4.28 4.84
C VAL A 43 -6.59 -4.05 6.30
N ASP A 44 -6.47 -5.07 7.15
CA ASP A 44 -6.83 -4.97 8.56
C ASP A 44 -5.92 -4.00 9.31
N LEU A 45 -4.65 -3.91 8.95
CA LEU A 45 -3.73 -2.89 9.47
C LEU A 45 -4.17 -1.48 9.07
N SER A 46 -4.55 -1.25 7.82
CA SER A 46 -4.98 0.07 7.34
C SER A 46 -6.25 0.58 8.05
N HIS A 47 -7.14 -0.31 8.46
CA HIS A 47 -8.31 0.06 9.26
C HIS A 47 -7.97 0.47 10.71
N LYS A 48 -6.76 0.20 11.18
CA LYS A 48 -6.26 0.65 12.49
C LYS A 48 -5.57 2.02 12.42
N GLU A 49 -5.39 2.57 11.22
CA GLU A 49 -4.80 3.90 11.06
C GLU A 49 -5.74 4.98 11.56
N LYS A 50 -5.17 6.02 12.17
CA LYS A 50 -5.92 7.15 12.72
C LYS A 50 -6.81 7.84 11.69
N GLY A 51 -6.30 7.99 10.47
CA GLY A 51 -7.06 8.55 9.35
C GLY A 51 -8.32 7.75 9.05
N TRP A 52 -8.25 6.41 9.11
CA TRP A 52 -9.42 5.57 9.01
C TRP A 52 -10.34 5.76 10.21
N ILE A 53 -9.83 5.54 11.43
CA ILE A 53 -10.60 5.58 12.69
C ILE A 53 -11.41 6.89 12.82
N GLU A 54 -10.81 8.04 12.50
CA GLU A 54 -11.46 9.34 12.68
C GLU A 54 -12.44 9.69 11.55
N LEU A 55 -12.23 9.20 10.32
CA LEU A 55 -12.90 9.74 9.14
C LEU A 55 -13.82 8.76 8.41
N HIS A 56 -13.70 7.45 8.65
CA HIS A 56 -14.41 6.43 7.88
C HIS A 56 -15.94 6.52 8.03
N ASN A 57 -16.44 6.82 9.23
CA ASN A 57 -17.88 6.90 9.52
C ASN A 57 -18.55 8.04 8.76
N GLU A 58 -17.84 9.17 8.63
CA GLU A 58 -18.32 10.36 7.94
C GLU A 58 -17.95 10.38 6.45
N LYS A 59 -17.22 9.35 5.98
CA LYS A 59 -16.70 9.23 4.61
C LYS A 59 -15.91 10.47 4.18
N LYS A 60 -15.14 11.04 5.11
CA LYS A 60 -14.29 12.21 4.88
C LYS A 60 -12.99 11.81 4.19
N ILE A 61 -12.36 12.78 3.52
CA ILE A 61 -11.07 12.59 2.84
C ILE A 61 -9.96 12.51 3.90
N ILE A 62 -9.14 11.46 3.82
CA ILE A 62 -7.93 11.31 4.64
C ILE A 62 -6.84 12.23 4.05
N ASN A 63 -6.51 13.30 4.76
CA ASN A 63 -5.47 14.24 4.36
C ASN A 63 -4.07 13.65 4.58
N TYR A 64 -3.24 13.61 3.52
CA TYR A 64 -1.89 13.07 3.60
C TYR A 64 -1.00 13.81 4.62
N GLN A 65 -0.98 15.15 4.60
CA GLN A 65 -0.14 15.94 5.50
C GLN A 65 -0.48 15.73 6.98
N THR A 66 -1.74 15.42 7.29
CA THR A 66 -2.22 15.20 8.66
C THR A 66 -2.06 13.76 9.11
N TYR A 67 -2.25 12.78 8.23
CA TYR A 67 -2.43 11.37 8.63
C TYR A 67 -1.34 10.40 8.17
N ALA A 68 -0.44 10.78 7.24
CA ALA A 68 0.47 9.82 6.59
C ALA A 68 1.61 9.27 7.47
N PHE A 69 1.94 9.92 8.59
CA PHE A 69 3.15 9.61 9.37
C PHE A 69 2.87 9.17 10.81
N ASP A 70 1.61 8.91 11.16
CA ASP A 70 1.22 8.54 12.54
C ASP A 70 1.49 7.05 12.86
N LEU A 71 1.84 6.21 11.88
CA LEU A 71 2.29 4.84 12.12
C LEU A 71 3.77 4.84 12.57
N LEU A 72 3.98 4.65 13.89
CA LEU A 72 5.26 4.17 14.40
C LEU A 72 5.50 2.77 13.82
N ALA A 73 6.62 2.61 13.10
CA ALA A 73 6.92 1.43 12.30
C ALA A 73 6.83 0.11 13.08
N ILE A 74 6.26 -0.91 12.43
CA ILE A 74 6.37 -2.34 12.78
C ILE A 74 7.79 -2.80 12.46
#